data_AF-A0A914VR23-F1
#
_entry.id   AF-A0A914VR23-F1
#
_cell.length_a   1.000
_cell.length_b   1.000
_cell.length_c   1.000
_cell.angle_alpha   90.00
_cell.angle_beta   90.00
_cell.angle_gamma   90.00
#
_symmetry.space_group_name_H-M   'P 1'
#
loop_
_entity.id
_entity.type
_entity.pdbx_description
1 polymer ?
#
loop_
_entity_poly.entity_id
_entity_poly.type
_entity_poly.pdbx_seq_one_letter_code
_entity_poly.pdbx_strand_id
1 'polypeptide(L)' 'MIGDIDMRRDVQEIFKMTPHEKQVMMFSATLPKDLRAVSKKFMQD' A
#
# COMPACT_ATOMS: atom_id res chain seq x y z
N MET A 1 -9.49 -7.80 1.87
CA MET A 1 -8.35 -7.63 0.92
C MET A 1 -8.02 -6.14 0.81
N ILE A 2 -6.89 -5.71 0.24
CA ILE A 2 -6.57 -4.28 0.00
C ILE A 2 -7.65 -3.51 -0.81
N GLY A 3 -8.57 -4.23 -1.49
CA GLY A 3 -9.77 -3.66 -2.10
C GLY A 3 -10.93 -3.38 -1.12
N ASP A 4 -10.80 -3.77 0.13
CA ASP A 4 -11.74 -3.52 1.21
C ASP A 4 -11.39 -2.20 1.91
N ILE A 5 -12.39 -1.35 2.14
CA ILE A 5 -12.20 0.04 2.59
C ILE A 5 -11.54 0.07 3.96
N ASP A 6 -11.90 -0.87 4.82
CA ASP A 6 -11.43 -0.91 6.21
C ASP A 6 -9.93 -1.25 6.27
N MET A 7 -9.51 -2.31 5.58
CA MET A 7 -8.09 -2.68 5.52
C MET A 7 -7.21 -1.57 4.92
N ARG A 8 -7.73 -0.84 3.92
CA ARG A 8 -6.99 0.26 3.28
C ARG A 8 -6.76 1.42 4.25
N ARG A 9 -7.70 1.70 5.14
CA ARG A 9 -7.59 2.75 6.16
C ARG A 9 -6.53 2.39 7.18
N ASP A 10 -6.56 1.17 7.70
CA ASP A 10 -5.61 0.70 8.71
C ASP A 10 -4.17 0.73 8.19
N VAL A 11 -3.96 0.28 6.95
CA VAL A 11 -2.63 0.33 6.31
C VAL A 11 -2.14 1.77 6.16
N GLN A 12 -3.01 2.73 5.81
CA GLN A 12 -2.62 4.14 5.70
C GLN A 12 -2.24 4.74 7.05
N GLU A 13 -2.95 4.38 8.11
CA GLU A 13 -2.67 4.86 9.46
C GLU A 13 -1.32 4.35 9.95
N ILE A 14 -1.08 3.04 9.86
CA ILE A 14 0.21 2.41 10.19
C ILE A 14 1.34 3.03 9.37
N PHE A 15 1.14 3.21 8.06
CA PHE A 15 2.15 3.78 7.18
C PHE A 15 2.58 5.19 7.60
N LYS A 16 1.64 6.02 8.07
CA LYS A 16 1.92 7.38 8.57
C LYS A 16 2.64 7.39 9.92
N MET A 17 2.45 6.36 10.74
CA MET A 17 3.14 6.23 12.03
C MET A 17 4.60 5.77 11.90
N THR A 18 4.97 5.18 10.76
CA THR A 18 6.36 4.80 10.47
C THR A 18 7.18 5.96 9.88
N PRO A 19 8.52 5.97 10.02
CA PRO A 19 9.39 6.99 9.44
C PRO A 19 9.12 7.22 7.94
N HIS A 20 9.28 8.47 7.50
CA HIS A 20 9.03 8.83 6.09
C HIS A 20 10.04 8.17 5.14
N GLU A 21 11.31 8.14 5.52
CA GLU A 21 12.37 7.47 4.78
C GLU A 21 12.42 5.99 5.16
N LYS A 22 11.88 5.14 4.30
CA LYS A 22 11.86 3.69 4.46
C LYS A 22 11.72 3.02 3.11
N GLN A 23 12.32 1.85 2.96
CA GLN A 23 12.06 0.99 1.82
C GLN A 23 10.70 0.31 1.97
N VAL A 24 9.86 0.41 0.94
CA VAL A 24 8.52 -0.17 0.93
C VAL A 24 8.45 -1.24 -0.15
N MET A 25 8.03 -2.44 0.21
CA MET A 25 7.85 -3.58 -0.71
C MET A 25 6.44 -4.15 -0.58
N MET A 26 5.84 -4.55 -1.70
CA MET A 26 4.53 -5.21 -1.72
C MET A 26 4.60 -6.46 -2.59
N PHE A 27 4.11 -7.59 -2.06
CA PHE A 27 4.04 -8.86 -2.75
C PHE A 27 2.58 -9.30 -2.84
N SER A 28 2.15 -9.77 -4.02
CA SER A 28 0.82 -10.35 -4.23
C SER A 28 0.88 -11.42 -5.32
N ALA A 29 0.09 -12.48 -5.18
CA ALA A 29 -0.07 -13.50 -6.21
C ALA A 29 -0.83 -12.98 -7.43
N THR A 30 -1.75 -12.03 -7.25
CA THR A 30 -2.50 -11.38 -8.33
C THR A 30 -2.54 -9.88 -8.11
N LEU A 31 -2.31 -9.09 -9.16
CA LEU A 31 -2.36 -7.63 -9.08
C LEU A 31 -3.08 -7.04 -10.31
N PRO A 32 -4.40 -6.81 -10.22
CA PRO A 32 -5.17 -6.12 -11.25
C PRO A 32 -4.61 -4.72 -11.52
N LYS A 33 -4.81 -4.21 -12.75
CA LYS A 33 -4.25 -2.92 -13.19
C LYS A 33 -4.68 -1.75 -12.29
N ASP A 34 -5.92 -1.75 -11.81
CA ASP A 34 -6.46 -0.67 -10.98
C ASP A 34 -5.84 -0.65 -9.58
N LEU A 35 -5.54 -1.82 -9.02
CA LEU A 35 -4.86 -1.95 -7.72
C LEU A 35 -3.38 -1.57 -7.82
N ARG A 36 -2.72 -1.80 -8.96
CA ARG A 36 -1.32 -1.41 -9.18
C ARG A 36 -1.11 0.09 -9.01
N ALA A 37 -2.06 0.92 -9.47
CA ALA A 37 -1.99 2.37 -9.30
C ALA A 37 -2.04 2.79 -7.82
N VAL A 38 -2.77 2.05 -6.97
CA VAL A 38 -2.84 2.30 -5.53
C VAL A 38 -1.58 1.82 -4.83
N SER A 39 -1.09 0.62 -5.15
CA SER A 39 0.13 0.07 -4.56
C SER A 39 1.35 0.97 -4.76
N LYS A 40 1.50 1.54 -5.95
CA LYS A 40 2.59 2.46 -6.28
C LYS A 40 2.60 3.74 -5.43
N LYS A 41 1.45 4.18 -4.89
CA LYS A 41 1.40 5.40 -4.05
C LYS A 41 2.15 5.26 -2.73
N PHE A 42 2.41 4.04 -2.29
CA PHE A 42 3.14 3.77 -1.05
C PHE A 42 4.64 3.56 -1.28
N MET A 43 5.08 3.49 -2.53
CA MET A 43 6.47 3.25 -2.91
C MET A 43 7.07 4.57 -3.39
N GLN A 44 8.34 4.81 -3.07
CA GLN A 44 9.15 5.82 -3.76
C GLN A 44 9.91 5.14 -4.90
N ASP A 45 10.18 5.87 -6.00
CA ASP A 45 10.93 5.36 -7.16
C ASP A 45 12.32 4.87 -6.77
#